data_AF-A0A3D0CSI9-F1
#
_entry.id   AF-A0A3D0CSI9-F1
#
_cell.length_a   1.000
_cell.length_b   1.000
_cell.length_c   1.000
_cell.angle_alpha   90.00
_cell.angle_beta   90.00
_cell.angle_gamma   90.00
#
_symmetry.space_group_name_H-M   'P 1'
#
loop_
_entity.id
_entity.type
_entity.pdbx_description
1 polymer ?
#
loop_
_entity_poly.entity_id
_entity_poly.type
_entity_poly.pdbx_seq_one_letter_code
_entity_poly.pdbx_strand_id
1 'polypeptide(L)' 'MTIQELYEHEVKRLSVAERIQLVRLIVDDLAESSQLWAVDENDAWTEEDLRDLTHASLLYGSKALLDKAENDKAR' A
#
# COMPACT_ATOMS: atom_id res chain seq x y z
N MET A 1 -19.80 16.60 16.79
CA MET A 1 -19.04 15.95 17.88
C MET A 1 -17.74 15.47 17.28
N THR A 2 -16.63 16.10 17.65
CA THR A 2 -15.29 15.67 17.27
C THR A 2 -14.82 14.52 18.16
N ILE A 3 -13.83 13.74 17.72
CA ILE A 3 -13.22 12.69 18.56
C ILE A 3 -12.62 13.27 19.85
N GLN A 4 -12.10 14.49 19.77
CA GLN A 4 -11.53 15.17 20.92
C GLN A 4 -12.60 15.58 21.94
N GLU A 5 -13.76 16.03 21.49
CA GLU A 5 -14.92 16.29 22.35
C GLU A 5 -15.42 14.99 23.01
N LEU A 6 -15.52 13.89 22.26
CA LEU A 6 -15.91 12.58 22.81
C LEU A 6 -14.93 12.12 23.90
N TYR A 7 -13.62 12.28 23.66
CA TYR A 7 -12.60 11.89 24.63
C TYR A 7 -12.71 12.69 25.93
N GLU A 8 -12.84 14.01 25.84
CA GLU A 8 -12.92 14.89 27.01
C GLU A 8 -14.23 14.70 27.80
N HIS A 9 -15.36 14.48 27.12
CA HIS A 9 -16.66 14.40 27.77
C HIS A 9 -17.03 13.00 28.26
N GLU A 10 -16.64 11.94 27.54
CA GLU A 10 -17.04 10.57 27.85
C GLU A 10 -15.86 9.78 28.42
N VAL A 11 -14.74 9.70 27.69
CA VAL A 11 -13.63 8.78 28.03
C VAL A 11 -12.87 9.23 29.26
N LYS A 12 -12.63 10.53 29.42
CA LYS A 12 -11.85 11.08 30.55
C LYS A 12 -12.57 10.96 31.89
N ARG A 13 -13.90 10.88 31.88
CA ARG A 13 -14.74 10.72 33.08
C ARG A 13 -14.74 9.30 33.63
N LEU A 14 -14.42 8.32 32.79
CA LEU A 14 -14.27 6.92 33.20
C LEU A 14 -13.13 6.77 34.21
N SER A 15 -13.27 5.80 35.11
CA SER A 15 -12.18 5.38 35.98
C SER A 15 -10.99 4.84 35.17
N VAL A 16 -9.82 4.76 35.80
CA VAL A 16 -8.62 4.21 35.16
C VAL A 16 -8.87 2.78 34.65
N ALA A 17 -9.57 1.95 35.42
CA ALA A 17 -9.87 0.57 35.04
C ALA A 17 -10.77 0.49 33.80
N GLU A 18 -11.82 1.32 33.74
CA GLU A 18 -12.73 1.39 32.60
C GLU A 18 -12.02 1.91 31.34
N ARG A 19 -11.11 2.88 31.48
CA ARG A 19 -10.29 3.34 30.35
C ARG A 19 -9.38 2.25 29.82
N ILE A 20 -8.76 1.46 30.69
CA ILE A 20 -7.93 0.31 30.27
C ILE A 20 -8.78 -0.73 29.56
N GLN A 21 -9.97 -1.02 30.07
CA GLN A 21 -10.90 -1.95 29.42
C GLN A 21 -11.36 -1.44 28.05
N LEU A 22 -11.64 -0.14 27.93
CA LEU A 22 -11.98 0.49 26.66
C LEU A 22 -10.81 0.41 25.66
N VAL A 23 -9.58 0.66 26.10
CA VAL A 23 -8.39 0.49 25.25
C VAL A 23 -8.28 -0.94 24.74
N ARG A 24 -8.50 -1.94 25.61
CA ARG A 24 -8.50 -3.35 25.20
C ARG A 24 -9.56 -3.63 24.13
N LEU A 25 -10.80 -3.20 24.35
CA LEU A 25 -11.89 -3.42 23.38
C LEU A 25 -11.60 -2.76 22.04
N ILE A 26 -11.07 -1.55 22.05
CA ILE A 26 -10.65 -0.86 20.82
C ILE A 26 -9.56 -1.67 20.13
N VAL A 27 -8.51 -2.09 20.84
CA VAL A 27 -7.40 -2.85 20.24
C VAL A 27 -7.86 -4.21 19.70
N ASP A 28 -8.78 -4.90 20.38
CA ASP A 28 -9.34 -6.17 19.93
C ASP A 28 -10.16 -5.98 18.63
N ASP A 29 -11.06 -4.99 18.60
CA ASP A 29 -11.87 -4.62 17.41
C ASP A 29 -10.99 -4.18 16.23
N LEU A 30 -9.93 -3.43 16.55
CA LEU A 30 -8.90 -3.04 15.61
C LEU A 30 -8.20 -4.28 15.01
N ALA A 31 -7.75 -5.22 15.83
CA ALA A 31 -7.10 -6.44 15.34
C ALA A 31 -8.03 -7.28 14.45
N GLU A 32 -9.33 -7.33 14.75
CA GLU A 32 -10.33 -8.05 13.96
C GLU A 32 -10.64 -7.35 12.62
N SER A 33 -10.64 -6.02 12.59
CA SER A 33 -10.89 -5.23 11.40
C SER A 33 -9.65 -5.00 10.51
N SER A 34 -8.51 -5.62 10.83
CA SER A 34 -7.25 -5.44 10.11
C SER A 34 -7.30 -5.83 8.63
N GLN A 35 -8.20 -6.74 8.25
CA GLN A 35 -8.44 -7.08 6.84
C GLN A 35 -9.09 -5.96 6.03
N LEU A 36 -9.79 -5.03 6.68
CA LEU A 36 -10.42 -3.87 6.04
C LEU A 36 -9.50 -2.65 5.94
N TRP A 37 -8.32 -2.71 6.58
CA TRP A 37 -7.29 -1.67 6.47
C TRP A 37 -6.12 -2.08 5.60
N ALA A 38 -6.26 -3.20 4.88
CA ALA A 38 -5.39 -3.47 3.75
C ALA A 38 -5.39 -2.21 2.89
N VAL A 39 -4.24 -1.55 2.86
CA VAL A 39 -3.94 -0.46 1.93
C VAL A 39 -4.42 -0.92 0.58
N ASP A 40 -5.26 -0.11 -0.08
CA ASP A 40 -5.77 -0.41 -1.42
C ASP A 40 -4.57 -0.78 -2.31
N GLU A 41 -4.42 -2.07 -2.63
CA GLU A 41 -3.34 -2.59 -3.47
C GLU A 41 -3.50 -2.15 -4.94
N ASN A 42 -4.35 -1.16 -5.23
CA ASN A 42 -4.51 -0.55 -6.56
C ASN A 42 -3.20 -0.03 -7.15
N ASP A 43 -2.21 0.33 -6.32
CA ASP A 43 -0.87 0.74 -6.78
C ASP A 43 0.09 -0.45 -6.99
N ALA A 44 -0.35 -1.69 -6.77
CA ALA A 44 0.44 -2.87 -7.07
C ALA A 44 0.28 -3.24 -8.55
N TRP A 45 1.41 -3.35 -9.25
CA TRP A 45 1.42 -3.84 -10.62
C TRP A 45 0.90 -5.27 -10.67
N THR A 46 -0.02 -5.53 -11.58
CA THR A 46 -0.47 -6.89 -11.82
C THR A 46 0.65 -7.70 -12.45
N GLU A 47 0.53 -9.03 -12.36
CA GLU A 47 1.44 -9.92 -13.09
C GLU A 47 1.37 -9.69 -14.62
N GLU A 48 0.25 -9.19 -15.13
CA GLU A 48 0.11 -8.79 -16.53
C GLU A 48 0.94 -7.55 -16.85
N ASP A 49 0.86 -6.51 -16.03
CA ASP A 49 1.66 -5.29 -16.16
C ASP A 49 3.17 -5.61 -16.14
N LEU A 50 3.60 -6.52 -15.26
CA LEU A 50 4.99 -6.96 -15.18
C LEU A 50 5.46 -7.69 -16.44
N ARG A 51 4.62 -8.58 -16.99
CA ARG A 51 4.92 -9.27 -18.26
C ARG A 51 5.01 -8.31 -19.42
N ASP A 52 4.09 -7.36 -19.50
CA ASP A 52 4.03 -6.37 -20.57
C ASP A 52 5.25 -5.44 -20.54
N LEU A 53 5.62 -4.94 -19.35
CA LEU A 53 6.84 -4.15 -19.20
C LEU A 53 8.08 -4.96 -19.61
N THR A 54 8.18 -6.21 -19.17
CA THR A 54 9.32 -7.07 -19.47
C THR A 54 9.45 -7.27 -20.98
N HIS A 55 8.35 -7.59 -21.65
CA HIS A 55 8.33 -7.81 -23.10
C HIS A 55 8.70 -6.53 -23.86
N ALA A 56 8.11 -5.38 -23.49
CA ALA A 56 8.42 -4.09 -24.10
C ALA A 56 9.90 -3.72 -23.92
N SER A 57 10.45 -3.95 -22.73
CA SER A 57 11.86 -3.66 -22.41
C SER A 57 12.81 -4.53 -23.25
N LEU A 58 12.50 -5.82 -23.41
CA LEU A 58 13.29 -6.75 -24.24
C LEU A 58 13.25 -6.36 -25.72
N LEU A 59 12.09 -6.00 -26.24
CA LEU A 59 11.96 -5.53 -27.63
C LEU A 59 12.75 -4.24 -27.86
N TYR A 60 12.64 -3.28 -26.95
CA TYR A 60 13.40 -2.03 -27.03
C TYR A 60 14.90 -2.28 -26.98
N GLY A 61 15.39 -3.09 -26.05
CA GLY A 61 16.80 -3.45 -25.94
C GLY A 61 17.31 -4.17 -27.19
N SER A 62 16.52 -5.10 -27.74
CA SER A 62 16.87 -5.83 -28.97
C SER A 62 16.98 -4.88 -30.17
N LYS A 63 16.05 -3.92 -30.29
CA LYS A 63 16.10 -2.89 -31.32
C LYS A 63 17.35 -2.00 -31.16
N ALA A 64 17.63 -1.54 -29.96
CA ALA A 64 18.81 -0.70 -29.70
C ALA A 64 20.14 -1.41 -30.04
N LEU A 65 20.22 -2.73 -29.81
CA LEU A 65 21.38 -3.54 -30.20
C LEU A 65 21.51 -3.72 -31.71
N LEU A 66 20.40 -3.95 -32.41
CA LEU A 66 20.38 -4.04 -33.87
C LEU A 66 20.78 -2.71 -34.52
N ASP A 67 20.19 -1.61 -34.08
CA ASP A 67 20.51 -0.25 -34.55
C ASP A 67 22.00 0.07 -34.35
N LYS A 68 22.57 -0.35 -33.20
CA LYS A 68 24.01 -0.20 -32.93
C LYS A 68 24.87 -1.05 -33.88
N ALA A 69 24.50 -2.31 -34.10
CA ALA A 69 25.24 -3.22 -34.96
C ALA A 69 25.21 -2.79 -36.44
N GLU A 70 24.12 -2.16 -36.90
CA GLU A 70 24.04 -1.57 -38.24
C GLU A 70 24.94 -0.34 -38.37
N ASN A 71 24.98 0.52 -37.35
CA ASN A 71 25.85 1.70 -37.33
C ASN A 71 27.34 1.33 -37.27
N ASP A 72 27.71 0.29 -36.51
CA ASP A 72 29.09 -0.21 -36.41
C ASP A 72 29.57 -0.87 -37.72
N LYS A 73 28.67 -1.36 -38.59
CA LYS A 73 29.01 -1.89 -39.92
C LYS A 73 29.16 -0.81 -41.00
N ALA A 74 28.60 0.38 -40.78
CA ALA A 74 28.62 1.48 -41.73
C ALA A 74 29.84 2.40 -41.59
N ARG A 75 30.76 2.09 -40.67
CA ARG A 75 31.94 2.88 -40.29
C ARG A 75 33.23 2.13 -40.60
#